data_AF-A0A3A9JCW5-F1
#
_entry.id   AF-A0A3A9JCW5-F1
#
_cell.length_a   1.000
_cell.length_b   1.000
_cell.length_c   1.000
_cell.angle_alpha   90.00
_cell.angle_beta   90.00
_cell.angle_gamma   90.00
#
_symmetry.space_group_name_H-M   'P 1'
#
loop_
_entity.id
_entity.type
_entity.pdbx_description
1 polymer ?
#
loop_
_entity_poly.entity_id
_entity_poly.type
_entity_poly.pdbx_seq_one_letter_code
_entity_poly.pdbx_strand_id
1 'polypeptide(L)'
;MATAAPAREAARSAERPPAAASPAVQQAAPAMAPELLAAMMRRGDAMLALGDLSAARLLYERAAVGGSGGAALALGKTYDPAFLSGLNARGIRPDRTAAVTWYRKAAALGDGEAPALLRRLGAE
;
A
#
# COMPACT_ATOMS: atom_id res chain seq x y z
N MET A 1 -76.66 16.42 11.67
CA MET A 1 -76.23 17.45 12.65
C MET A 1 -74.71 17.46 12.67
N ALA A 2 -74.15 18.65 12.53
CA ALA A 2 -72.71 18.93 12.40
C ALA A 2 -72.12 19.41 13.72
N THR A 3 -70.81 19.18 13.90
CA THR A 3 -69.76 20.05 14.51
C THR A 3 -68.56 19.16 14.85
N ALA A 4 -67.29 19.57 14.81
CA ALA A 4 -66.49 20.61 14.19
C ALA A 4 -65.05 20.32 14.68
N ALA A 5 -64.03 20.45 13.82
CA ALA A 5 -62.62 20.43 14.22
C ALA A 5 -62.23 21.74 14.95
N PRO A 6 -61.06 21.78 15.62
CA PRO A 6 -59.87 22.44 15.03
C PRO A 6 -58.58 21.62 15.22
N ALA A 7 -57.64 21.58 14.25
CA ALA A 7 -56.48 22.49 14.09
C ALA A 7 -55.67 22.67 15.41
N ARG A 8 -54.35 22.53 15.51
CA ARG A 8 -53.22 22.67 14.57
C ARG A 8 -51.96 22.31 15.38
N GLU A 9 -50.97 21.64 14.78
CA GLU A 9 -49.52 21.79 15.09
C GLU A 9 -48.78 20.93 14.05
N ALA A 10 -48.44 21.47 12.88
CA ALA A 10 -47.12 22.06 12.65
C ALA A 10 -45.97 21.07 12.91
N ALA A 11 -45.44 20.56 11.80
CA ALA A 11 -44.02 20.32 11.57
C ALA A 11 -43.23 19.50 12.61
N ARG A 12 -42.85 18.29 12.22
CA ARG A 12 -41.42 17.94 12.02
C ARG A 12 -41.26 16.47 11.66
N SER A 13 -40.33 16.26 10.73
CA SER A 13 -39.50 15.06 10.60
C SER A 13 -40.24 13.79 10.17
N ALA A 14 -39.89 13.13 9.08
CA ALA A 14 -38.64 13.11 8.38
C ALA A 14 -38.91 12.73 6.93
N GLU A 15 -38.39 13.56 6.01
CA GLU A 15 -37.75 13.05 4.80
C GLU A 15 -37.08 11.72 5.14
N ARG A 16 -37.58 10.64 4.55
CA ARG A 16 -36.86 9.37 4.55
C ARG A 16 -35.55 9.65 3.81
N PRO A 17 -34.38 9.56 4.47
CA PRO A 17 -33.13 9.69 3.75
C PRO A 17 -33.07 8.62 2.65
N PRO A 18 -32.42 8.93 1.52
CA PRO A 18 -32.32 8.02 0.40
C PRO A 18 -31.62 6.75 0.83
N ALA A 19 -31.99 5.67 0.15
CA ALA A 19 -31.38 4.35 0.20
C ALA A 19 -29.94 4.39 0.74
N ALA A 20 -29.75 3.81 1.92
CA ALA A 20 -28.44 3.51 2.44
C ALA A 20 -27.68 2.76 1.35
N ALA A 21 -26.77 3.48 0.70
CA ALA A 21 -25.77 2.91 -0.17
C ALA A 21 -25.16 1.76 0.61
N SER A 22 -25.31 0.56 0.06
CA SER A 22 -24.75 -0.66 0.60
C SER A 22 -23.28 -0.38 0.96
N PRO A 23 -22.80 -0.67 2.19
CA PRO A 23 -21.38 -0.65 2.46
C PRO A 23 -20.74 -1.89 1.84
N ALA A 24 -20.78 -1.98 0.51
CA ALA A 24 -20.28 -3.13 -0.27
C ALA A 24 -18.97 -2.81 -1.00
N VAL A 25 -18.32 -1.67 -0.72
CA VAL A 25 -17.11 -1.23 -1.46
C VAL A 25 -15.85 -0.98 -0.63
N GLN A 26 -15.81 -1.22 0.67
CA GLN A 26 -14.63 -0.88 1.49
C GLN A 26 -14.11 -2.00 2.40
N GLN A 27 -14.25 -3.25 1.97
CA GLN A 27 -13.30 -4.27 2.39
C GLN A 27 -12.25 -4.48 1.31
N ALA A 28 -11.50 -3.41 1.00
CA ALA A 28 -10.08 -3.61 0.73
C ALA A 28 -9.54 -4.32 1.97
N ALA A 29 -8.81 -5.44 1.81
CA ALA A 29 -8.17 -6.14 2.93
C ALA A 29 -7.60 -5.09 3.90
N PRO A 30 -7.84 -5.20 5.23
CA PRO A 30 -7.51 -4.14 6.17
C PRO A 30 -6.05 -3.76 5.93
N ALA A 31 -5.84 -2.55 5.40
CA ALA A 31 -4.50 -2.03 5.23
C ALA A 31 -3.81 -2.20 6.58
N MET A 32 -2.66 -2.86 6.60
CA MET A 32 -1.98 -3.12 7.86
C MET A 32 -1.71 -1.78 8.53
N ALA A 33 -1.80 -1.74 9.86
CA ALA A 33 -1.58 -0.51 10.61
C ALA A 33 -0.26 0.15 10.17
N PRO A 34 -0.25 1.46 9.92
CA PRO A 34 0.93 2.15 9.39
C PRO A 34 2.15 1.98 10.30
N GLU A 35 1.94 1.86 11.62
CA GLU A 35 2.97 1.58 12.60
C GLU A 35 3.56 0.18 12.43
N LEU A 36 2.74 -0.82 12.12
CA LEU A 36 3.18 -2.18 11.84
C LEU A 36 3.98 -2.23 10.53
N LEU A 37 3.50 -1.53 9.49
CA LEU A 37 4.22 -1.37 8.23
C LEU A 37 5.59 -0.72 8.45
N ALA A 38 5.64 0.37 9.22
CA ALA A 38 6.87 1.05 9.56
C ALA A 38 7.82 0.16 10.39
N ALA A 39 7.29 -0.66 11.30
CA ALA A 39 8.09 -1.61 12.06
C ALA A 39 8.69 -2.72 11.18
N MET A 40 7.91 -3.25 10.23
CA MET A 40 8.39 -4.22 9.24
C MET A 40 9.46 -3.60 8.33
N MET A 41 9.26 -2.36 7.87
CA MET A 41 10.23 -1.60 7.10
C MET A 41 11.57 -1.47 7.85
N ARG A 42 11.55 -0.90 9.06
CA ARG A 42 12.77 -0.74 9.88
C ARG A 42 13.48 -2.07 10.14
N ARG A 43 12.71 -3.13 10.36
CA ARG A 43 13.29 -4.47 10.56
C ARG A 43 13.90 -5.02 9.27
N GLY A 44 13.26 -4.80 8.12
CA GLY A 44 13.79 -5.16 6.80
C GLY A 44 15.11 -4.45 6.53
N ASP A 45 15.18 -3.15 6.82
CA ASP A 45 16.39 -2.33 6.67
C ASP A 45 17.53 -2.85 7.56
N ALA A 46 17.22 -3.23 8.80
CA ALA A 46 18.20 -3.84 9.70
C ALA A 46 18.73 -5.18 9.18
N MET A 47 17.86 -6.04 8.61
CA MET A 47 18.28 -7.31 8.01
C MET A 47 19.16 -7.07 6.78
N LEU A 48 18.79 -6.10 5.94
CA LEU A 48 19.56 -5.72 4.77
C LEU A 48 20.96 -5.19 5.16
N ALA A 49 21.04 -4.37 6.20
CA ALA A 49 22.31 -3.85 6.72
C ALA A 49 23.22 -4.95 7.28
N LEU A 50 22.65 -6.03 7.81
CA LEU A 50 23.38 -7.23 8.24
C LEU A 50 23.76 -8.15 7.06
N GLY A 51 23.34 -7.84 5.83
CA GLY A 51 23.56 -8.67 4.64
C GLY A 51 22.55 -9.80 4.48
N ASP A 52 21.54 -9.90 5.35
CA ASP A 52 20.47 -10.89 5.25
C ASP A 52 19.38 -10.41 4.28
N LEU A 53 19.68 -10.54 2.99
CA LEU A 53 18.78 -10.19 1.89
C LEU A 53 17.49 -11.01 1.90
N SER A 54 17.54 -12.27 2.35
CA SER A 54 16.36 -13.15 2.38
C SER A 54 15.36 -12.68 3.43
N ALA A 55 15.82 -12.41 4.65
CA ALA A 55 14.98 -11.89 5.72
C ALA A 55 14.45 -10.49 5.40
N ALA A 56 15.29 -9.62 4.82
CA ALA A 56 14.89 -8.29 4.38
C ALA A 56 13.75 -8.36 3.36
N ARG A 57 13.89 -9.20 2.33
CA ARG A 57 12.87 -9.39 1.28
C ARG A 57 11.53 -9.83 1.85
N LEU A 58 11.52 -10.78 2.78
CA LEU A 58 10.29 -11.29 3.38
C LEU A 58 9.54 -10.19 4.18
N LEU A 59 10.29 -9.36 4.91
CA LEU A 59 9.72 -8.25 5.67
C LEU A 59 9.17 -7.15 4.76
N TYR A 60 9.94 -6.78 3.74
CA TYR A 60 9.50 -5.80 2.75
C TYR A 60 8.30 -6.29 1.95
N GLU A 61 8.27 -7.56 1.56
CA GLU A 61 7.15 -8.14 0.81
C GLU A 61 5.86 -8.06 1.62
N ARG A 62 5.91 -8.47 2.88
CA ARG A 62 4.75 -8.37 3.76
C ARG A 62 4.29 -6.91 3.89
N ALA A 63 5.19 -5.98 4.16
CA ALA A 63 4.85 -4.56 4.26
C ALA A 63 4.32 -3.97 2.94
N ALA A 64 4.88 -4.36 1.80
CA ALA A 64 4.43 -3.95 0.47
C ALA A 64 3.04 -4.48 0.14
N VAL A 65 2.75 -5.73 0.51
CA VAL A 65 1.42 -6.33 0.41
C VAL A 65 0.41 -5.61 1.31
N GLY A 66 0.82 -5.14 2.48
CA GLY A 66 -0.04 -4.33 3.35
C GLY A 66 -0.18 -2.86 3.01
N GLY A 67 0.42 -2.39 1.91
CA GLY A 67 0.22 -1.02 1.40
C GLY A 67 1.39 -0.06 1.58
N SER A 68 2.57 -0.52 2.02
CA SER A 68 3.74 0.35 2.11
C SER A 68 4.43 0.51 0.75
N GLY A 69 4.35 1.72 0.17
CA GLY A 69 5.06 2.08 -1.06
C GLY A 69 6.57 1.97 -0.90
N GLY A 70 7.10 2.50 0.22
CA GLY A 70 8.52 2.38 0.56
C GLY A 70 9.01 0.93 0.68
N ALA A 71 8.16 0.02 1.18
CA ALA A 71 8.51 -1.41 1.24
C ALA A 71 8.55 -2.05 -0.14
N ALA A 72 7.61 -1.71 -1.02
CA ALA A 72 7.65 -2.18 -2.39
C ALA A 72 8.90 -1.64 -3.11
N LEU A 73 9.28 -0.39 -2.87
CA LEU A 73 10.51 0.20 -3.40
C LEU A 73 11.76 -0.54 -2.88
N ALA A 74 11.86 -0.74 -1.56
CA ALA A 74 12.98 -1.43 -0.94
C ALA A 74 13.11 -2.87 -1.44
N LEU A 75 11.99 -3.59 -1.57
CA LEU A 75 11.95 -4.93 -2.13
C LEU A 75 12.45 -4.95 -3.58
N GLY A 76 11.99 -4.01 -4.41
CA GLY A 76 12.45 -3.87 -5.80
C GLY A 76 13.95 -3.61 -5.88
N LYS A 77 14.49 -2.74 -5.00
CA LYS A 77 15.93 -2.48 -4.89
C LYS A 77 16.70 -3.77 -4.60
N THR A 78 16.21 -4.67 -3.75
CA THR A 78 16.90 -5.94 -3.49
C THR A 78 17.02 -6.86 -4.71
N TYR A 79 16.20 -6.69 -5.76
CA TYR A 79 16.28 -7.47 -7.01
C TYR A 79 17.03 -6.71 -8.12
N ASP A 80 17.25 -5.41 -7.94
CA ASP A 80 17.84 -4.52 -8.93
C ASP A 80 19.35 -4.78 -9.08
N PRO A 81 19.84 -5.03 -10.32
CA PRO A 81 21.26 -5.30 -10.55
C PRO A 81 22.18 -4.16 -10.12
N ALA A 82 21.75 -2.91 -10.26
CA ALA A 82 22.58 -1.76 -9.89
C ALA A 82 22.70 -1.64 -8.36
N PHE A 83 21.64 -1.99 -7.62
CA PHE A 83 21.66 -1.99 -6.17
C PHE A 83 22.49 -3.15 -5.60
N LEU A 84 22.29 -4.36 -6.13
CA LEU A 84 23.05 -5.55 -5.72
C LEU A 84 24.55 -5.44 -6.03
N SER A 85 24.92 -4.76 -7.11
CA SER A 85 26.33 -4.49 -7.44
C SER A 85 27.03 -3.66 -6.35
N GLY A 86 26.31 -2.73 -5.71
CA GLY A 86 26.83 -1.91 -4.62
C GLY A 86 26.97 -2.65 -3.28
N LEU A 87 26.20 -3.73 -3.07
CA LEU A 87 26.21 -4.51 -1.82
C LEU A 87 27.29 -5.59 -1.76
N ASN A 88 28.17 -5.67 -2.77
CA ASN A 88 29.12 -6.79 -2.93
C ASN A 88 28.45 -8.17 -2.79
N ALA A 89 27.17 -8.27 -3.19
CA ALA A 89 26.35 -9.47 -3.06
C ALA A 89 26.79 -10.57 -4.06
N ARG A 90 28.00 -11.10 -3.86
CA ARG A 90 28.57 -12.17 -4.69
C ARG A 90 27.74 -13.43 -4.49
N GLY A 91 27.10 -13.89 -5.55
CA GLY A 91 26.28 -15.11 -5.56
C GLY A 91 24.77 -14.85 -5.58
N ILE A 92 24.31 -13.62 -5.40
CA ILE A 92 22.89 -13.28 -5.54
C ILE A 92 22.61 -12.84 -6.96
N ARG A 93 21.73 -13.59 -7.64
CA ARG A 93 21.33 -13.25 -9.00
C ARG A 93 20.32 -12.09 -8.97
N PRO A 94 20.58 -11.00 -9.70
CA PRO A 94 19.58 -9.97 -9.87
C PRO A 94 18.40 -10.48 -10.69
N ASP A 95 17.23 -9.88 -10.47
CA ASP A 95 16.02 -10.13 -11.25
C ASP A 95 15.36 -8.80 -11.61
N ARG A 96 15.63 -8.35 -12.83
CA ARG A 96 15.08 -7.08 -13.34
C ARG A 96 13.55 -7.11 -13.43
N THR A 97 12.96 -8.26 -13.76
CA THR A 97 11.51 -8.40 -13.92
C THR A 97 10.83 -8.26 -12.56
N ALA A 98 11.39 -8.89 -11.53
CA ALA A 98 10.92 -8.72 -10.16
C ALA A 98 11.07 -7.26 -9.70
N ALA A 99 12.23 -6.64 -9.95
CA ALA A 99 12.45 -5.24 -9.60
C ALA A 99 11.40 -4.30 -10.22
N VAL A 100 11.14 -4.42 -11.53
CA VAL A 100 10.11 -3.63 -12.24
C VAL A 100 8.72 -3.85 -11.64
N THR A 101 8.37 -5.11 -11.33
CA THR A 101 7.06 -5.44 -10.75
C THR A 101 6.86 -4.73 -9.42
N TRP A 102 7.87 -4.77 -8.55
CA TRP A 102 7.81 -4.11 -7.25
C TRP A 102 7.87 -2.58 -7.35
N TYR A 103 8.64 -2.02 -8.27
CA TYR A 103 8.63 -0.57 -8.49
C TYR A 103 7.30 -0.08 -9.05
N ARG A 104 6.64 -0.82 -9.95
CA ARG A 104 5.27 -0.47 -10.39
C ARG A 104 4.30 -0.46 -9.22
N LYS A 105 4.40 -1.44 -8.32
CA LYS A 105 3.61 -1.46 -7.09
C LYS A 105 3.93 -0.28 -6.18
N ALA A 106 5.21 0.06 -6.01
CA ALA A 106 5.63 1.22 -5.22
C ALA A 106 5.05 2.53 -5.79
N ALA A 107 5.12 2.73 -7.11
CA ALA A 107 4.51 3.88 -7.78
C ALA A 107 2.99 3.93 -7.59
N ALA A 108 2.30 2.78 -7.70
CA ALA A 108 0.86 2.68 -7.46
C ALA A 108 0.48 2.99 -6.00
N LEU A 109 1.39 2.75 -5.05
CA LEU A 109 1.25 3.08 -3.63
C LEU A 109 1.72 4.51 -3.30
N GLY A 110 2.10 5.31 -4.30
CA GLY A 110 2.49 6.72 -4.13
C GLY A 110 3.97 6.96 -3.81
N ASP A 111 4.84 5.97 -4.00
CA ASP A 111 6.27 6.16 -3.81
C ASP A 111 6.89 7.00 -4.94
N GLY A 112 7.48 8.14 -4.59
CA GLY A 112 8.00 9.12 -5.55
C GLY A 112 9.31 8.73 -6.23
N GLU A 113 10.08 7.78 -5.67
CA GLU A 113 11.32 7.31 -6.29
C GLU A 113 11.05 6.26 -7.38
N ALA A 114 9.96 5.52 -7.26
CA ALA A 114 9.66 4.39 -8.13
C ALA A 114 9.64 4.71 -9.64
N PRO A 115 9.04 5.82 -10.12
CA PRO A 115 9.04 6.18 -11.54
C PRO A 115 10.46 6.40 -12.10
N ALA A 116 11.38 6.95 -11.30
CA ALA A 116 12.76 7.17 -11.73
C ALA A 116 13.52 5.85 -11.89
N LEU A 117 13.32 4.90 -10.97
CA LEU A 117 13.92 3.57 -11.05
C LEU A 117 13.35 2.74 -12.20
N LEU A 118 12.05 2.87 -12.45
CA LEU A 118 11.35 2.29 -13.59
C LEU A 118 11.95 2.73 -14.94
N ARG A 119 12.13 4.05 -15.13
CA ARG A 119 12.82 4.61 -16.30
C ARG A 119 14.25 4.09 -16.44
N ARG A 120 15.00 4.02 -15.35
CA ARG A 120 16.37 3.45 -15.36
C ARG A 120 16.38 2.00 -15.81
N LEU A 121 15.36 1.24 -15.42
CA LEU A 121 15.15 -0.14 -15.85
C LEU A 121 14.41 -0.24 -17.19
N GLY A 122 14.23 0.84 -17.94
CA GLY A 122 13.57 0.85 -19.26
C GLY A 122 12.14 0.33 -19.24
N ALA A 123 11.46 0.43 -18.10
CA ALA A 123 10.08 0.00 -17.92
C ALA A 123 9.29 1.19 -17.40
N GLU A 124 8.50 1.84 -18.25
CA GLU A 124 7.59 2.92 -17.83
C GLU A 124 6.19 2.37 -17.46
#